data_AF-A0A833YX40-F1
#
_entry.id   AF-A0A833YX40-F1
#
_cell.length_a   1.000
_cell.length_b   1.000
_cell.length_c   1.000
_cell.angle_alpha   90.00
_cell.angle_beta   90.00
_cell.angle_gamma   90.00
#
_symmetry.space_group_name_H-M   'P 1'
#
loop_
_entity.id
_entity.type
_entity.pdbx_description
1 polymer ?
#
loop_
_entity_poly.entity_id
_entity_poly.type
_entity_poly.pdbx_seq_one_letter_code
_entity_poly.pdbx_strand_id
1 'polypeptide(L)'
;MKLRVSMLLVAWFGVLGCVQAEFFTSIGHMTDLIYAEKDLVQSLKEYILVEEAKLSKIKSWADKMEALTSRSAADPEGYLSHPVNAYKLVKRLNTEWPELEGLVLQDSAAGFIANLSVQRQFFPTDEDEMGAAKALMRLQDTYKLDSDTISKGELPGTKYQAVMSADDCFGMGRSAYNDGDYYHTVLWMEQVLKQVDAGEEAVSTWPGAFVPQMLWV
;
A
#
# COMPACT_ATOMS: atom_id res chain seq x y z
N MET A 1 -26.16 29.50 47.66
CA MET A 1 -24.95 28.66 47.53
C MET A 1 -25.13 27.40 46.67
N LYS A 2 -26.31 26.75 46.61
CA LYS A 2 -26.51 25.51 45.83
C LYS A 2 -26.39 25.65 44.30
N LEU A 3 -26.80 26.78 43.70
CA LEU A 3 -26.71 26.97 42.24
C LEU A 3 -25.28 27.15 41.70
N ARG A 4 -24.36 27.74 42.49
CA ARG A 4 -22.97 27.96 42.05
C ARG A 4 -22.16 26.66 41.99
N VAL A 5 -22.45 25.71 42.88
CA VAL A 5 -21.82 24.38 42.87
C VAL A 5 -22.31 23.55 41.68
N SER A 6 -23.58 23.68 41.30
CA SER A 6 -24.17 23.01 40.13
C SER A 6 -23.54 23.50 38.81
N MET A 7 -23.32 24.80 38.66
CA MET A 7 -22.63 25.35 37.48
C MET A 7 -21.17 24.91 37.37
N LEU A 8 -20.47 24.75 38.50
CA LEU A 8 -19.10 24.25 38.52
C LEU A 8 -19.00 22.76 38.17
N LEU A 9 -20.00 21.94 38.55
CA LEU A 9 -20.05 20.52 38.20
C LEU A 9 -20.38 20.30 36.71
N VAL A 10 -21.27 21.11 36.13
CA VAL A 10 -21.57 21.06 34.69
C VAL A 10 -20.38 21.54 33.85
N ALA A 11 -19.65 22.56 34.32
CA ALA A 11 -18.39 22.98 33.69
C ALA A 11 -17.30 21.89 33.78
N TRP A 12 -17.23 21.13 34.87
CA TRP A 12 -16.29 20.00 35.00
C TRP A 12 -16.63 18.86 34.03
N PHE A 13 -17.92 18.54 33.85
CA PHE A 13 -18.36 17.55 32.86
C PHE A 13 -18.19 18.01 31.41
N GLY A 14 -18.20 19.32 31.14
CA GLY A 14 -17.90 19.87 29.81
C GLY A 14 -16.41 19.87 29.45
N VAL A 15 -15.52 19.82 30.45
CA VAL A 15 -14.05 19.74 30.27
C VAL A 15 -13.56 18.30 30.13
N LEU A 16 -14.40 17.30 30.45
CA LEU A 16 -14.24 15.92 29.99
C LEU A 16 -14.65 15.82 28.50
N GLY A 17 -14.05 16.67 27.67
CA GLY A 17 -14.01 16.44 26.24
C GLY A 17 -13.41 15.06 26.01
N CYS A 18 -13.96 14.32 25.04
CA CYS A 18 -13.42 13.05 24.56
C CYS A 18 -11.92 13.23 24.33
N VAL A 19 -11.09 12.72 25.26
CA VAL A 19 -9.69 12.48 24.98
C VAL A 19 -9.72 11.30 24.03
N GLN A 20 -9.66 11.57 22.73
CA GLN A 20 -9.34 10.54 21.75
C GLN A 20 -8.03 9.93 22.21
N ALA A 21 -8.08 8.67 22.63
CA ALA A 21 -6.91 7.94 23.04
C ALA A 21 -5.96 7.90 21.84
N GLU A 22 -4.72 8.39 22.00
CA GLU A 22 -3.69 8.29 20.96
C GLU A 22 -3.54 6.81 20.55
N PHE A 23 -3.29 6.54 19.26
CA PHE A 23 -3.13 5.18 18.72
C PHE A 23 -2.10 4.32 19.48
N PHE A 24 -1.08 4.98 20.04
CA PHE A 24 0.01 4.39 20.82
C PHE A 24 -0.32 4.14 22.30
N THR A 25 -1.58 4.29 22.72
CA THR A 25 -1.99 4.14 24.14
C THR A 25 -1.81 2.72 24.70
N SER A 26 -1.61 1.70 23.86
CA SER A 26 -1.26 0.35 24.32
C SER A 26 -0.39 -0.40 23.32
N ILE A 27 0.69 -1.00 23.82
CA ILE A 27 1.51 -1.96 23.07
C ILE A 27 0.69 -3.19 22.61
N GLY A 28 -0.41 -3.49 23.30
CA GLY A 28 -1.34 -4.54 22.89
C GLY A 28 -2.00 -4.23 21.55
N HIS A 29 -2.47 -2.99 21.37
CA HIS A 29 -3.11 -2.57 20.11
C HIS A 29 -2.11 -2.62 18.94
N MET A 30 -0.88 -2.14 19.15
CA MET A 30 0.19 -2.25 18.15
C MET A 30 0.54 -3.71 17.82
N THR A 31 0.45 -4.61 18.81
CA THR A 31 0.67 -6.04 18.61
C THR A 31 -0.45 -6.68 17.79
N ASP A 32 -1.69 -6.27 18.01
CA ASP A 32 -2.84 -6.74 17.22
C ASP A 32 -2.72 -6.33 15.75
N LEU A 33 -2.20 -5.14 15.46
CA LEU A 33 -1.94 -4.68 14.08
C LEU A 33 -0.90 -5.55 13.36
N ILE A 34 0.16 -5.97 14.06
CA ILE A 34 1.16 -6.89 13.49
C ILE A 34 0.51 -8.22 13.10
N TYR A 35 -0.41 -8.73 13.93
CA TYR A 35 -1.14 -9.95 13.59
C TYR A 35 -2.13 -9.74 12.44
N ALA A 36 -2.84 -8.61 12.41
CA ALA A 36 -3.73 -8.26 11.31
C ALA A 36 -2.98 -8.14 9.97
N GLU A 37 -1.83 -7.48 9.95
CA GLU A 37 -0.96 -7.40 8.77
C GLU A 37 -0.52 -8.80 8.31
N LYS A 38 -0.08 -9.66 9.24
CA LYS A 38 0.30 -11.03 8.92
C LYS A 38 -0.85 -11.83 8.28
N ASP A 39 -2.06 -11.70 8.81
CA ASP A 39 -3.24 -12.38 8.27
C ASP A 39 -3.64 -11.85 6.89
N LEU A 40 -3.49 -10.54 6.65
CA LEU A 40 -3.69 -9.94 5.33
C LEU A 40 -2.67 -10.42 4.30
N VAL A 41 -1.39 -10.55 4.69
CA VAL A 41 -0.35 -11.13 3.82
C VAL A 41 -0.70 -12.57 3.46
N GLN A 42 -1.24 -13.36 4.39
CA GLN A 42 -1.67 -14.72 4.10
C GLN A 42 -2.85 -14.73 3.11
N SER A 43 -3.85 -13.87 3.33
CA SER A 43 -4.99 -13.71 2.42
C SER A 43 -4.57 -13.25 1.01
N LEU A 44 -3.56 -12.37 0.91
CA LEU A 44 -2.98 -11.94 -0.35
C LEU A 44 -2.31 -13.11 -1.08
N LYS A 45 -1.58 -13.98 -0.37
CA LYS A 45 -0.98 -15.18 -0.98
C LYS A 45 -2.03 -16.14 -1.53
N GLU A 46 -3.14 -16.32 -0.83
CA GLU A 46 -4.26 -17.14 -1.31
C GLU A 46 -4.89 -16.55 -2.58
N TYR A 47 -5.08 -15.23 -2.63
CA TYR A 47 -5.52 -14.54 -3.84
C TYR A 47 -4.55 -14.75 -5.01
N ILE A 48 -3.24 -14.59 -4.78
CA ILE A 48 -2.20 -14.80 -5.80
C ILE A 48 -2.30 -16.21 -6.38
N LEU A 49 -2.44 -17.24 -5.55
CA LEU A 49 -2.57 -18.63 -6.02
C LEU A 49 -3.80 -18.84 -6.90
N VAL A 50 -4.93 -18.23 -6.56
CA VAL A 50 -6.16 -18.29 -7.37
C VAL A 50 -5.94 -17.58 -8.71
N GLU A 51 -5.30 -16.41 -8.71
CA GLU A 51 -5.03 -15.65 -9.91
C GLU A 51 -4.03 -16.33 -10.84
N GLU A 52 -2.97 -16.93 -10.29
CA GLU A 52 -2.00 -17.73 -11.04
C GLU A 52 -2.65 -18.96 -11.68
N ALA A 53 -3.54 -19.65 -10.96
CA ALA A 53 -4.28 -20.79 -11.50
C ALA A 53 -5.24 -20.37 -12.63
N LYS A 54 -5.92 -19.23 -12.48
CA LYS A 54 -6.75 -18.62 -13.53
C LYS A 54 -5.91 -18.26 -14.74
N LEU A 55 -4.80 -17.57 -14.54
CA LEU A 55 -3.87 -17.15 -15.59
C LEU A 55 -3.27 -18.36 -16.33
N SER A 56 -2.94 -19.43 -15.61
CA SER A 56 -2.45 -20.69 -16.20
C SER A 56 -3.46 -21.32 -17.16
N LYS A 57 -4.75 -21.35 -16.79
CA LYS A 57 -5.84 -21.81 -17.67
C LYS A 57 -5.97 -20.95 -18.92
N ILE A 58 -5.89 -19.63 -18.77
CA ILE A 58 -5.96 -18.68 -19.89
C ILE A 58 -4.78 -18.87 -20.84
N LYS A 59 -3.56 -19.01 -20.31
CA LYS A 59 -2.35 -19.29 -21.11
C LYS A 59 -2.50 -20.59 -21.91
N SER A 60 -2.89 -21.68 -21.27
CA SER A 60 -3.11 -22.96 -21.95
C SER A 60 -4.18 -22.88 -23.05
N TRP A 61 -5.24 -22.12 -22.82
CA TRP A 61 -6.27 -21.88 -23.84
C TRP A 61 -5.72 -21.08 -25.02
N ALA A 62 -4.92 -20.04 -24.74
CA ALA A 62 -4.28 -19.23 -25.78
C ALA A 62 -3.35 -20.07 -26.67
N ASP A 63 -2.50 -20.89 -26.07
CA ASP A 63 -1.60 -21.81 -26.79
C ASP A 63 -2.37 -22.79 -27.69
N LYS A 64 -3.48 -23.35 -27.17
CA LYS A 64 -4.39 -24.22 -27.94
C LYS A 64 -4.97 -23.47 -29.15
N MET A 65 -5.35 -22.22 -28.98
CA MET A 65 -5.94 -21.43 -30.07
C MET A 65 -4.93 -21.04 -31.12
N GLU A 66 -3.72 -20.66 -30.73
CA GLU A 66 -2.63 -20.35 -31.65
C GLU A 66 -2.30 -21.55 -32.58
N ALA A 67 -2.25 -22.77 -32.02
CA ALA A 67 -2.05 -24.00 -32.78
C ALA A 67 -3.21 -24.33 -33.76
N LEU A 68 -4.40 -23.78 -33.51
CA LEU A 68 -5.57 -23.96 -34.38
C LEU A 68 -5.70 -22.84 -35.43
N THR A 69 -5.36 -21.61 -35.07
CA THR A 69 -5.50 -20.44 -35.95
C THR A 69 -4.37 -20.35 -36.97
N SER A 70 -3.14 -20.76 -36.62
CA SER A 70 -1.98 -20.80 -37.52
C SER A 70 -2.26 -21.55 -38.83
N ARG A 71 -2.92 -22.72 -38.74
CA ARG A 71 -3.29 -23.53 -39.92
C ARG A 71 -4.42 -22.90 -40.74
N SER A 72 -5.43 -22.32 -40.10
CA SER A 72 -6.53 -21.67 -40.82
C SER A 72 -6.14 -20.33 -41.46
N ALA A 73 -5.15 -19.63 -40.89
CA ALA A 73 -4.68 -18.35 -41.42
C ALA A 73 -3.74 -18.51 -42.62
N ALA A 74 -3.05 -19.64 -42.74
CA ALA A 74 -2.15 -19.93 -43.86
C ALA A 74 -2.88 -20.16 -45.18
N ASP A 75 -4.04 -20.83 -45.16
CA ASP A 75 -4.91 -21.05 -46.33
C ASP A 75 -6.39 -21.09 -45.91
N PRO A 76 -7.06 -19.92 -45.83
CA PRO A 76 -8.44 -19.85 -45.35
C PRO A 76 -9.46 -20.55 -46.25
N GLU A 77 -9.35 -20.40 -47.58
CA GLU A 77 -10.29 -20.98 -48.53
C GLU A 77 -10.16 -22.51 -48.59
N GLY A 78 -8.92 -23.03 -48.64
CA GLY A 78 -8.67 -24.46 -48.56
C GLY A 78 -9.08 -25.07 -47.22
N TYR A 79 -8.86 -24.36 -46.10
CA TYR A 79 -9.28 -24.82 -44.78
C TYR A 79 -10.81 -24.91 -44.67
N LEU A 80 -11.54 -23.92 -45.17
CA LEU A 80 -13.01 -23.83 -45.12
C LEU A 80 -13.71 -24.71 -46.16
N SER A 81 -13.00 -25.18 -47.19
CA SER A 81 -13.53 -26.16 -48.16
C SER A 81 -13.95 -27.48 -47.49
N HIS A 82 -13.38 -27.79 -46.32
CA HIS A 82 -13.75 -28.97 -45.53
C HIS A 82 -14.89 -28.65 -44.54
N PRO A 83 -16.08 -29.27 -44.68
CA PRO A 83 -17.27 -28.88 -43.89
C PRO A 83 -17.11 -29.04 -42.37
N VAL A 84 -16.29 -30.00 -41.91
CA VAL A 84 -15.98 -30.15 -40.46
C VAL A 84 -15.17 -28.96 -39.93
N ASN A 85 -14.26 -28.41 -40.72
CA ASN A 85 -13.45 -27.26 -40.31
C ASN A 85 -14.31 -26.00 -40.19
N ALA A 86 -15.23 -25.79 -41.14
CA ALA A 86 -16.22 -24.73 -41.08
C ALA A 86 -17.09 -24.84 -39.81
N TYR A 87 -17.63 -26.04 -39.52
CA TYR A 87 -18.39 -26.29 -38.29
C TYR A 87 -17.56 -26.02 -37.02
N LYS A 88 -16.32 -26.49 -36.97
CA LYS A 88 -15.42 -26.30 -35.81
C LYS A 88 -15.09 -24.83 -35.57
N LEU A 89 -14.88 -24.04 -36.63
CA LEU A 89 -14.67 -22.60 -36.53
C LEU A 89 -15.91 -21.88 -35.96
N VAL A 90 -17.09 -22.17 -36.52
CA VAL A 90 -18.36 -21.59 -36.04
C VAL A 90 -18.61 -21.97 -34.58
N LYS A 91 -18.43 -23.24 -34.22
CA LYS A 91 -18.54 -23.70 -32.83
C LYS A 91 -17.58 -22.94 -31.92
N ARG A 92 -16.30 -22.85 -32.30
CA ARG A 92 -15.30 -22.15 -31.48
C ARG A 92 -15.71 -20.69 -31.21
N LEU A 93 -16.09 -19.95 -32.24
CA LEU A 93 -16.50 -18.55 -32.12
C LEU A 93 -17.80 -18.38 -31.32
N ASN A 94 -18.74 -19.32 -31.45
CA ASN A 94 -20.05 -19.22 -30.80
C ASN A 94 -20.06 -19.74 -29.35
N THR A 95 -19.20 -20.70 -28.99
CA THR A 95 -19.23 -21.34 -27.66
C THR A 95 -17.92 -21.21 -26.90
N GLU A 96 -16.78 -21.54 -27.52
CA GLU A 96 -15.49 -21.60 -26.81
C GLU A 96 -14.93 -20.21 -26.46
N TRP A 97 -15.21 -19.19 -27.28
CA TRP A 97 -14.81 -17.80 -26.98
C TRP A 97 -15.63 -17.18 -25.84
N PRO A 98 -16.98 -17.29 -25.81
CA PRO A 98 -17.75 -16.87 -24.64
C PRO A 98 -17.40 -17.62 -23.35
N GLU A 99 -17.02 -18.90 -23.42
CA GLU A 99 -16.51 -19.63 -22.24
C GLU A 99 -15.21 -19.00 -21.69
N LEU A 100 -14.30 -18.58 -22.57
CA LEU A 100 -13.10 -17.83 -22.14
C LEU A 100 -13.46 -16.48 -21.54
N GLU A 101 -14.39 -15.75 -22.14
CA GLU A 101 -14.88 -14.47 -21.61
C GLU A 101 -15.38 -14.63 -20.17
N GLY A 102 -16.17 -15.68 -19.90
CA GLY A 102 -16.63 -16.01 -18.55
C GLY A 102 -15.48 -16.28 -17.57
N LEU A 103 -14.42 -16.99 -18.00
CA LEU A 103 -13.22 -17.21 -17.19
C LEU A 103 -12.48 -15.90 -16.91
N VAL A 104 -12.33 -15.03 -17.92
CA VAL A 104 -11.61 -13.75 -17.79
C VAL A 104 -12.35 -12.81 -16.84
N LEU A 105 -13.68 -12.73 -16.96
CA LEU A 105 -14.54 -11.89 -16.13
C LEU A 105 -14.73 -12.41 -14.69
N GLN A 106 -14.30 -13.64 -14.39
CA GLN A 106 -14.41 -14.19 -13.04
C GLN A 106 -13.62 -13.35 -12.03
N ASP A 107 -14.31 -12.81 -11.03
CA ASP A 107 -13.70 -12.08 -9.92
C ASP A 107 -13.06 -13.06 -8.92
N SER A 108 -11.74 -13.07 -8.91
CA SER A 108 -10.89 -13.81 -7.97
C SER A 108 -10.53 -13.00 -6.73
N ALA A 109 -10.69 -11.67 -6.79
CA ALA A 109 -10.27 -10.74 -5.74
C ALA A 109 -11.32 -10.61 -4.62
N ALA A 110 -12.58 -10.96 -4.88
CA ALA A 110 -13.70 -10.82 -3.93
C ALA A 110 -13.36 -11.25 -2.48
N GLY A 111 -12.73 -12.41 -2.30
CA GLY A 111 -12.36 -12.92 -0.97
C GLY A 111 -11.31 -12.05 -0.26
N PHE A 112 -10.25 -11.68 -0.99
CA PHE A 112 -9.20 -10.80 -0.46
C PHE A 112 -9.72 -9.41 -0.15
N ILE A 113 -10.51 -8.81 -1.06
CA ILE A 113 -11.08 -7.48 -0.87
C ILE A 113 -12.05 -7.44 0.30
N ALA A 114 -12.86 -8.49 0.50
CA ALA A 114 -13.74 -8.60 1.65
C ALA A 114 -12.94 -8.65 2.96
N ASN A 115 -11.88 -9.47 3.03
CA ASN A 115 -11.03 -9.56 4.21
C ASN A 115 -10.32 -8.23 4.50
N LEU A 116 -9.72 -7.61 3.47
CA LEU A 116 -9.09 -6.29 3.58
C LEU A 116 -10.07 -5.23 4.08
N SER A 117 -11.31 -5.23 3.58
CA SER A 117 -12.34 -4.27 3.98
C SER A 117 -12.75 -4.41 5.45
N VAL A 118 -12.77 -5.63 5.99
CA VAL A 118 -13.02 -5.88 7.42
C VAL A 118 -11.86 -5.37 8.27
N GLN A 119 -10.62 -5.71 7.89
CA GLN A 119 -9.42 -5.32 8.66
C GLN A 119 -9.17 -3.81 8.61
N ARG A 120 -9.49 -3.15 7.50
CA ARG A 120 -9.29 -1.70 7.30
C ARG A 120 -9.99 -0.83 8.34
N GLN A 121 -11.04 -1.34 9.00
CA GLN A 121 -11.74 -0.62 10.07
C GLN A 121 -10.86 -0.40 11.32
N PHE A 122 -9.80 -1.19 11.47
CA PHE A 122 -8.87 -1.13 12.60
C PHE A 122 -7.52 -0.53 12.22
N PHE A 123 -7.35 -0.07 10.98
CA PHE A 123 -6.10 0.49 10.52
C PHE A 123 -5.85 1.88 11.12
N PRO A 124 -4.57 2.25 11.31
CA PRO A 124 -4.22 3.63 11.63
C PRO A 124 -4.73 4.60 10.57
N THR A 125 -5.03 5.80 11.01
CA THR A 125 -5.42 6.95 10.18
C THR A 125 -4.22 7.86 9.90
N ASP A 126 -4.39 8.82 9.00
CA ASP A 126 -3.37 9.84 8.71
C ASP A 126 -2.96 10.63 9.98
N GLU A 127 -3.86 10.79 10.96
CA GLU A 127 -3.57 11.43 12.23
C GLU A 127 -2.62 10.58 13.09
N ASP A 128 -2.78 9.26 13.06
CA ASP A 128 -1.96 8.32 13.81
C ASP A 128 -0.54 8.23 13.24
N GLU A 129 -0.41 8.23 11.90
CA GLU A 129 0.87 8.33 11.20
C GLU A 129 1.59 9.64 11.54
N MET A 130 0.90 10.77 11.45
CA MET A 130 1.45 12.07 11.84
C MET A 130 1.85 12.11 13.32
N GLY A 131 1.06 11.50 14.20
CA GLY A 131 1.37 11.34 15.62
C GLY A 131 2.65 10.53 15.85
N ALA A 132 2.84 9.44 15.10
CA ALA A 132 4.05 8.62 15.12
C ALA A 132 5.29 9.42 14.69
N ALA A 133 5.17 10.16 13.58
CA ALA A 133 6.25 11.00 13.07
C ALA A 133 6.67 12.08 14.09
N LYS A 134 5.69 12.76 14.71
CA LYS A 134 5.95 13.73 15.79
C LYS A 134 6.60 13.09 17.01
N ALA A 135 6.17 11.89 17.40
CA ALA A 135 6.79 11.18 18.52
C ALA A 135 8.26 10.86 18.22
N LEU A 136 8.59 10.46 16.99
CA LEU A 136 9.96 10.22 16.58
C LEU A 136 10.80 11.50 16.55
N MET A 137 10.26 12.62 16.04
CA MET A 137 10.93 13.93 16.08
C MET A 137 11.15 14.44 17.51
N ARG A 138 10.21 14.19 18.43
CA ARG A 138 10.42 14.49 19.86
C ARG A 138 11.60 13.73 20.44
N LEU A 139 11.78 12.46 20.07
CA LEU A 139 12.96 11.68 20.47
C LEU A 139 14.23 12.24 19.83
N GLN A 140 14.15 12.63 18.55
CA GLN A 140 15.23 13.30 17.83
C GLN A 140 15.75 14.52 18.59
N ASP A 141 14.86 15.42 18.99
CA ASP A 141 15.21 16.61 19.77
C ASP A 141 15.73 16.29 21.17
N THR A 142 15.02 15.41 21.89
CA THR A 142 15.32 15.08 23.28
C THR A 142 16.72 14.48 23.44
N TYR A 143 17.10 13.62 22.49
CA TYR A 143 18.38 12.91 22.52
C TYR A 143 19.40 13.47 21.54
N LYS A 144 19.08 14.56 20.82
CA LYS A 144 19.94 15.20 19.82
C LYS A 144 20.45 14.22 18.76
N LEU A 145 19.53 13.44 18.20
CA LEU A 145 19.83 12.44 17.20
C LEU A 145 19.88 13.08 15.80
N ASP A 146 20.85 12.69 14.99
CA ASP A 146 20.90 13.08 13.59
C ASP A 146 19.89 12.27 12.76
N SER A 147 19.27 12.89 11.75
CA SER A 147 18.34 12.21 10.85
C SER A 147 19.00 11.03 10.12
N ASP A 148 20.31 11.10 9.87
CA ASP A 148 21.09 10.01 9.29
C ASP A 148 21.12 8.78 10.22
N THR A 149 21.44 8.97 11.49
CA THR A 149 21.44 7.90 12.51
C THR A 149 20.08 7.24 12.66
N ILE A 150 19.01 8.04 12.68
CA ILE A 150 17.63 7.53 12.74
C ILE A 150 17.29 6.75 11.48
N SER A 151 17.58 7.31 10.29
CA SER A 151 17.27 6.68 9.01
C SER A 151 17.97 5.33 8.83
N LYS A 152 19.18 5.15 9.38
CA LYS A 152 19.91 3.88 9.34
C LYS A 152 19.49 2.89 10.43
N GLY A 153 18.58 3.28 11.32
CA GLY A 153 18.15 2.46 12.45
C GLY A 153 19.24 2.25 13.52
N GLU A 154 20.26 3.11 13.55
CA GLU A 154 21.44 2.99 14.43
C GLU A 154 21.14 3.51 15.85
N LEU A 155 19.98 3.13 16.40
CA LEU A 155 19.57 3.49 17.75
C LEU A 155 20.00 2.41 18.78
N PRO A 156 20.57 2.81 19.92
CA PRO A 156 21.04 1.85 20.93
C PRO A 156 19.87 1.14 21.62
N GLY A 157 20.12 -0.09 22.11
CA GLY A 157 19.22 -0.78 23.04
C GLY A 157 18.16 -1.68 22.41
N THR A 158 18.13 -1.84 21.09
CA THR A 158 17.25 -2.79 20.40
C THR A 158 18.04 -3.78 19.56
N LYS A 159 17.54 -5.03 19.48
CA LYS A 159 18.03 -6.05 18.53
C LYS A 159 17.34 -5.96 17.18
N TYR A 160 16.23 -5.23 17.11
CA TYR A 160 15.40 -5.08 15.92
C TYR A 160 15.61 -3.66 15.41
N GLN A 161 16.27 -3.57 14.25
CA GLN A 161 16.58 -2.31 13.57
C GLN A 161 15.82 -2.28 12.26
N ALA A 162 15.25 -1.13 11.92
CA ALA A 162 14.64 -0.85 10.64
C ALA A 162 15.37 0.33 10.01
N VAL A 163 15.58 0.26 8.69
CA VAL A 163 16.15 1.34 7.90
C VAL A 163 15.00 2.06 7.21
N MET A 164 15.04 3.39 7.23
CA MET A 164 14.09 4.25 6.54
C MET A 164 14.57 4.46 5.11
N SER A 165 13.70 4.20 4.15
CA SER A 165 13.92 4.54 2.76
C SER A 165 13.88 6.05 2.53
N ALA A 166 14.28 6.49 1.33
CA ALA A 166 14.11 7.87 0.89
C ALA A 166 12.64 8.31 0.93
N ASP A 167 11.68 7.40 0.69
CA ASP A 167 10.26 7.71 0.76
C ASP A 167 9.78 7.89 2.20
N ASP A 168 10.25 7.05 3.13
CA ASP A 168 9.95 7.20 4.56
C ASP A 168 10.51 8.53 5.10
N CYS A 169 11.74 8.90 4.71
CA CYS A 169 12.35 10.18 5.07
C CYS A 169 11.58 11.37 4.48
N PHE A 170 11.06 11.23 3.26
CA PHE A 170 10.20 12.23 2.63
C PHE A 170 8.87 12.37 3.39
N GLY A 171 8.26 11.27 3.81
CA GLY A 171 7.07 11.24 4.66
C GLY A 171 7.27 11.99 5.98
N MET A 172 8.42 11.79 6.64
CA MET A 172 8.81 12.54 7.82
C MET A 172 8.91 14.05 7.55
N GLY A 173 9.65 14.44 6.51
CA GLY A 173 9.81 15.85 6.13
C GLY A 173 8.48 16.53 5.78
N ARG A 174 7.60 15.82 5.07
CA ARG A 174 6.24 16.30 4.73
C ARG A 174 5.38 16.47 5.98
N SER A 175 5.45 15.53 6.93
CA SER A 175 4.72 15.61 8.20
C SER A 175 5.16 16.82 9.01
N ALA A 176 6.49 17.07 9.10
CA ALA A 176 7.04 18.26 9.76
C ALA A 176 6.57 19.55 9.09
N TYR A 177 6.59 19.61 7.76
CA TYR A 177 6.17 20.79 7.00
C TYR A 177 4.70 21.13 7.25
N ASN A 178 3.84 20.12 7.24
CA ASN A 178 2.41 20.29 7.51
C ASN A 178 2.13 20.77 8.93
N ASP A 179 3.00 20.45 9.89
CA ASP A 179 2.90 20.90 11.28
C ASP A 179 3.53 22.28 11.52
N GLY A 180 4.16 22.89 10.50
CA GLY A 180 4.89 24.15 10.62
C GLY A 180 6.27 24.02 11.25
N ASP A 181 6.77 22.79 11.41
CA ASP A 181 8.12 22.50 11.89
C ASP A 181 9.13 22.54 10.74
N TYR A 182 9.52 23.75 10.35
CA TYR A 182 10.47 23.95 9.25
C TYR A 182 11.88 23.46 9.58
N TYR A 183 12.24 23.36 10.86
CA TYR A 183 13.54 22.84 11.28
C TYR A 183 13.66 21.35 10.93
N HIS A 184 12.70 20.52 11.39
CA HIS A 184 12.68 19.11 11.04
C HIS A 184 12.43 18.88 9.55
N THR A 185 11.63 19.74 8.90
CA THR A 185 11.42 19.67 7.45
C THR A 185 12.75 19.69 6.70
N VAL A 186 13.62 20.66 6.99
CA VAL A 186 14.92 20.78 6.32
C VAL A 186 15.79 19.56 6.59
N LEU A 187 15.90 19.12 7.84
CA LEU A 187 16.74 17.97 8.22
C LEU A 187 16.34 16.68 7.49
N TRP A 188 15.04 16.40 7.41
CA TRP A 188 14.53 15.19 6.76
C TRP A 188 14.60 15.29 5.23
N MET A 189 14.35 16.46 4.64
CA MET A 189 14.50 16.65 3.19
C MET A 189 15.97 16.58 2.73
N GLU A 190 16.91 17.07 3.54
CA GLU A 190 18.35 16.88 3.28
C GLU A 190 18.74 15.40 3.35
N GLN A 191 18.14 14.62 4.26
CA GLN A 191 18.39 13.18 4.33
C GLN A 191 17.86 12.45 3.09
N VAL A 192 16.70 12.84 2.57
CA VAL A 192 16.17 12.32 1.28
C VAL A 192 17.17 12.56 0.16
N LEU A 193 17.70 13.79 0.03
CA LEU A 193 18.69 14.13 -1.00
C LEU A 193 19.95 13.26 -0.87
N LYS A 194 20.47 13.08 0.35
CA LYS A 194 21.64 12.21 0.59
C LYS A 194 21.39 10.77 0.16
N GLN A 195 20.21 10.21 0.43
CA GLN A 195 19.87 8.84 0.05
C GLN A 195 19.72 8.68 -1.47
N VAL A 196 19.09 9.66 -2.13
CA VAL A 196 18.96 9.69 -3.60
C VAL A 196 20.33 9.84 -4.28
N ASP A 197 21.19 10.74 -3.78
CA ASP A 197 22.55 10.93 -4.29
C ASP A 197 23.43 9.69 -4.10
N ALA A 198 23.14 8.88 -3.08
CA ALA A 198 23.78 7.59 -2.84
C ALA A 198 23.27 6.47 -3.76
N GLY A 199 22.28 6.74 -4.62
CA GLY A 199 21.78 5.83 -5.65
C GLY A 199 20.48 5.10 -5.28
N GLU A 200 19.76 5.53 -4.25
CA GLU A 200 18.43 5.01 -3.94
C GLU A 200 17.40 5.53 -4.96
N GLU A 201 16.56 4.64 -5.50
CA GLU A 201 15.54 5.03 -6.49
C GLU A 201 14.44 5.86 -5.82
N ALA A 202 14.26 7.09 -6.30
CA ALA A 202 13.11 7.91 -5.94
C ALA A 202 11.81 7.25 -6.42
N VAL A 203 10.84 7.06 -5.51
CA VAL A 203 9.54 6.50 -5.87
C VAL A 203 8.79 7.49 -6.78
N SER A 204 8.19 6.99 -7.85
CA SER A 204 7.45 7.75 -8.89
C SER A 204 6.26 8.60 -8.39
N THR A 205 5.95 8.55 -7.08
CA THR A 205 4.91 9.31 -6.40
C THR A 205 5.35 10.71 -6.00
N TRP A 206 6.65 11.03 -6.08
CA TRP A 206 7.12 12.37 -5.78
C TRP A 206 6.64 13.36 -6.86
N PRO A 207 6.10 14.54 -6.48
CA PRO A 207 5.76 15.55 -7.47
C PRO A 207 6.99 15.80 -8.36
N GLY A 208 6.84 15.63 -9.68
CA GLY A 208 7.92 15.63 -10.67
C GLY A 208 8.77 16.91 -10.79
N ALA A 209 8.66 17.83 -9.82
CA ALA A 209 9.44 19.05 -9.69
C ALA A 209 10.53 18.97 -8.60
N PHE A 210 10.58 17.92 -7.75
CA PHE A 210 11.53 17.90 -6.63
C PHE A 210 12.92 17.33 -6.97
N VAL A 211 13.03 16.42 -7.94
CA VAL A 211 14.31 15.74 -8.23
C VAL A 211 15.30 16.60 -9.05
N PRO A 212 14.91 17.48 -10.00
CA PRO A 212 15.90 18.24 -10.77
C PRO A 212 16.23 19.66 -10.27
N GLN A 213 15.46 20.25 -9.35
CA GLN A 213 15.55 21.70 -9.10
C GLN A 213 16.46 22.13 -7.92
N MET A 214 16.93 21.20 -7.07
CA MET A 214 17.85 21.55 -5.96
C MET A 214 19.34 21.35 -6.26
N LEU A 215 19.70 20.81 -7.43
CA LEU A 215 21.10 20.68 -7.87
C LEU A 215 21.73 21.98 -8.41
N TRP A 216 21.04 23.12 -8.27
CA TRP A 216 21.54 24.44 -8.66
C TRP A 216 21.21 25.52 -7.62
N VAL A 217 21.73 25.35 -6.40
CA VAL A 217 22.08 26.47 -5.50
C VAL A 217 23.46 26.21 -4.94
#